data_AF-A0A5N9H9U9-F1
#
_entry.id   AF-A0A5N9H9U9-F1
#
_cell.length_a   1.000
_cell.length_b   1.000
_cell.length_c   1.000
_cell.angle_alpha   90.00
_cell.angle_beta   90.00
_cell.angle_gamma   90.00
#
_symmetry.space_group_name_H-M   'P 1'
#
loop_
_entity.id
_entity.type
_entity.pdbx_description
1 polymer ?
#
loop_
_entity_poly.entity_id
_entity_poly.type
_entity_poly.pdbx_seq_one_letter_code
_entity_poly.pdbx_strand_id
1 'polypeptide(L)'
;MNVIKSPVRYQVDTGALIVPDFSTIAEFQVEHFDVAHVVYNKPDKDEFILRKPRDITRKDGSVWTINDYSERKVYSGQNRLFAAVRS
;
A
#
# COMPACT_ATOMS: atom_id res chain seq x y z
N MET A 1 16.68 2.07 3.43
CA MET A 1 15.84 1.47 4.49
C MET A 1 16.65 1.48 5.78
N ASN A 2 16.33 2.38 6.71
CA ASN A 2 17.01 2.42 8.00
C ASN A 2 16.36 1.40 8.94
N VAL A 3 17.18 0.70 9.73
CA VAL A 3 16.70 -0.33 10.66
C VAL A 3 17.01 0.10 12.09
N ILE A 4 15.98 0.19 12.92
CA ILE A 4 16.14 0.26 14.36
C ILE A 4 16.13 -1.18 14.86
N LYS A 5 17.20 -1.62 15.53
CA LYS A 5 17.36 -3.03 15.92
C LYS A 5 16.58 -3.43 17.18
N SER A 6 16.20 -2.48 18.04
CA SER A 6 15.49 -2.77 19.29
C SER A 6 14.47 -1.67 19.65
N PRO A 7 13.15 -1.95 19.60
CA PRO A 7 12.55 -3.11 18.92
C PRO A 7 12.81 -3.05 17.41
N VAL A 8 12.86 -4.21 16.74
CA VAL A 8 13.07 -4.28 15.29
C VAL A 8 11.99 -3.47 14.57
N ARG A 9 12.38 -2.36 13.97
CA ARG A 9 11.51 -1.48 13.19
C ARG A 9 12.25 -1.03 11.95
N TYR A 10 11.55 -1.08 10.83
CA TYR A 10 12.03 -0.52 9.58
C TYR A 10 11.50 0.91 9.47
N GLN A 11 12.39 1.87 9.27
CA GLN A 11 11.97 3.21 8.92
C GLN A 11 11.53 3.19 7.45
N VAL A 12 10.28 3.57 7.24
CA VAL A 12 9.65 3.58 5.93
C VAL A 12 9.75 5.01 5.37
N ASP A 13 10.91 5.37 4.81
CA ASP A 13 11.02 6.54 3.94
C ASP A 13 10.47 6.14 2.56
N THR A 14 9.15 6.01 2.45
CA THR A 14 8.51 5.80 1.16
C THR A 14 7.51 6.93 0.96
N GLY A 15 7.75 7.75 -0.06
CA GLY A 15 6.68 8.52 -0.68
C GLY A 15 5.60 7.58 -1.24
N ALA A 16 4.69 8.14 -2.02
CA ALA A 16 3.62 7.34 -2.63
C ALA A 16 4.19 6.12 -3.39
N LEU A 17 3.59 4.96 -3.16
CA LEU A 17 3.89 3.71 -3.84
C LEU A 17 2.74 3.33 -4.78
N ILE A 18 3.04 2.51 -5.77
CA ILE A 18 2.03 1.81 -6.57
C ILE A 18 1.87 0.39 -6.04
N VAL A 19 0.63 -0.05 -5.85
CA VAL A 19 0.27 -1.38 -5.34
C VAL A 19 -0.59 -2.08 -6.38
N PRO A 20 -0.26 -3.30 -6.81
CA PRO A 20 -1.07 -4.02 -7.79
C PRO A 20 -2.40 -4.49 -7.19
N ASP A 21 -3.48 -4.26 -7.92
CA ASP A 21 -4.79 -4.83 -7.70
C ASP A 21 -5.03 -6.01 -8.65
N PHE A 22 -4.83 -7.21 -8.12
CA PHE A 22 -5.03 -8.46 -8.86
C PHE A 22 -6.50 -8.86 -9.03
N SER A 23 -7.44 -8.11 -8.44
CA SER A 23 -8.87 -8.39 -8.54
C SER A 23 -9.56 -7.64 -9.68
N THR A 24 -8.91 -6.61 -10.23
CA THR A 24 -9.48 -5.77 -11.27
C THR A 24 -9.29 -6.41 -12.65
N ILE A 25 -10.33 -6.31 -13.48
CA ILE A 25 -10.27 -6.56 -14.92
C ILE A 25 -10.41 -5.20 -15.60
N ALA A 26 -9.30 -4.65 -16.08
CA ALA A 26 -9.30 -3.33 -16.70
C ALA A 26 -8.80 -3.37 -18.15
N GLU A 27 -9.19 -2.35 -18.93
CA GLU A 27 -8.78 -2.19 -20.32
C GLU A 27 -7.28 -1.87 -20.39
N PHE A 28 -6.79 -1.00 -19.51
CA PHE A 28 -5.41 -0.56 -19.50
C PHE A 28 -4.62 -1.15 -18.33
N GLN A 29 -3.36 -1.50 -18.58
CA GLN A 29 -2.47 -2.06 -17.54
C GLN A 29 -2.30 -1.11 -16.34
N VAL A 30 -2.29 0.20 -16.58
CA VAL A 30 -2.14 1.21 -15.52
C VAL A 30 -3.29 1.18 -14.50
N GLU A 31 -4.47 0.72 -14.91
CA GLU A 31 -5.67 0.67 -14.06
C GLU A 31 -5.64 -0.51 -13.08
N HIS A 32 -4.67 -1.41 -13.21
CA HIS A 32 -4.43 -2.50 -12.25
C HIS A 32 -3.56 -2.05 -11.06
N PHE A 33 -3.29 -0.75 -10.92
CA PHE A 33 -2.45 -0.22 -9.85
C PHE A 33 -3.16 0.87 -9.06
N ASP A 34 -3.08 0.74 -7.73
CA ASP A 34 -3.50 1.76 -6.79
C ASP A 34 -2.31 2.59 -6.30
N VAL A 35 -2.55 3.86 -6.01
CA VAL A 35 -1.61 4.69 -5.27
C VAL A 35 -1.80 4.43 -3.77
N ALA A 36 -0.74 4.13 -3.04
CA ALA A 36 -0.79 3.84 -1.62
C ALA A 36 0.36 4.45 -0.83
N HIS A 37 0.19 4.53 0.49
CA HIS A 37 1.28 4.75 1.44
C HIS A 37 1.41 3.55 2.38
N VAL A 38 2.64 3.23 2.77
CA VAL A 38 2.89 2.24 3.82
C VAL A 38 2.62 2.89 5.16
N VAL A 39 1.69 2.33 5.92
CA VAL A 39 1.38 2.81 7.28
C VAL A 39 2.07 1.96 8.35
N TYR A 40 2.39 0.70 8.01
CA TYR A 40 3.08 -0.21 8.92
C TYR A 40 3.87 -1.27 8.15
N ASN A 41 5.10 -1.51 8.57
CA ASN A 41 5.99 -2.50 7.98
C ASN A 41 6.69 -3.32 9.07
N LYS A 42 6.57 -4.64 8.97
CA LYS A 42 7.20 -5.66 9.80
C LYS A 42 7.79 -6.75 8.90
N PRO A 43 8.72 -7.58 9.41
CA PRO A 43 9.33 -8.64 8.61
C PRO A 43 8.36 -9.63 7.95
N ASP A 44 7.15 -9.77 8.48
CA ASP A 44 6.14 -10.73 8.05
C ASP A 44 4.82 -10.08 7.61
N LYS A 45 4.72 -8.75 7.72
CA LYS A 45 3.48 -8.02 7.50
C LYS A 45 3.73 -6.61 6.99
N ASP A 46 3.05 -6.28 5.91
CA ASP A 46 2.96 -4.94 5.38
C ASP A 46 1.52 -4.44 5.35
N GLU A 47 1.35 -3.18 5.71
CA GLU A 47 0.06 -2.52 5.74
C GLU A 47 0.13 -1.22 4.93
N PHE A 48 -0.80 -1.12 3.98
CA PHE A 48 -0.93 -0.01 3.05
C PHE A 48 -2.28 0.66 3.25
N ILE A 49 -2.29 1.99 3.06
CA ILE A 49 -3.51 2.74 2.87
C ILE A 49 -3.57 3.20 1.41
N LEU A 50 -4.59 2.72 0.69
CA LEU A 50 -4.83 2.95 -0.73
C LEU A 50 -5.65 4.23 -0.90
N ARG A 51 -5.31 5.01 -1.92
CA ARG A 51 -6.10 6.16 -2.36
C ARG A 51 -7.21 5.66 -3.29
N LYS A 52 -8.46 5.78 -2.84
CA LYS A 52 -9.65 5.34 -3.58
C LYS A 52 -10.68 6.48 -3.67
N PRO A 53 -11.51 6.50 -4.72
CA PRO A 53 -12.71 7.31 -4.73
C PRO A 53 -13.62 6.91 -3.58
N ARG A 54 -14.15 7.91 -2.85
CA ARG A 54 -15.07 7.72 -1.74
C ARG A 54 -16.16 8.78 -1.78
N ASP A 55 -17.39 8.33 -1.61
CA ASP A 55 -18.54 9.21 -1.49
C ASP A 55 -18.70 9.73 -0.06
N ILE A 56 -18.99 11.02 0.06
CA ILE A 56 -19.29 11.71 1.31
C ILE A 56 -20.65 12.38 1.17
N THR A 57 -21.60 11.95 2.00
CA THR A 57 -22.93 12.57 2.11
C THR A 57 -22.84 13.83 2.97
N ARG A 58 -23.38 14.93 2.46
CA ARG A 58 -23.42 16.22 3.16
C ARG A 58 -24.72 16.36 3.96
N LYS A 59 -24.73 17.34 4.86
CA LYS A 59 -25.90 17.65 5.70
C LYS A 59 -27.15 18.05 4.89
N ASP A 60 -26.96 18.58 3.69
CA ASP A 60 -28.03 18.96 2.75
C ASP A 60 -28.52 17.79 1.88
N GLY A 61 -27.97 16.59 2.08
CA GLY A 61 -28.29 15.38 1.31
C GLY A 61 -27.53 15.22 -0.01
N SER A 62 -26.74 16.21 -0.43
CA SER A 62 -25.88 16.07 -1.62
C SER A 62 -24.70 15.13 -1.37
N VAL A 63 -24.19 14.50 -2.43
CA VAL A 63 -23.05 13.57 -2.38
C VAL A 63 -21.87 14.17 -3.13
N TRP A 64 -20.69 14.14 -2.49
CA TRP A 64 -19.41 14.46 -3.12
C TRP A 64 -18.58 13.19 -3.27
N THR A 65 -18.00 12.97 -4.44
CA THR A 65 -16.98 11.94 -4.65
C THR A 65 -15.60 12.58 -4.53
N ILE A 66 -14.81 12.13 -3.57
CA ILE A 66 -13.44 12.59 -3.33
C ILE A 66 -12.44 11.45 -3.47
N ASN A 67 -11.17 11.77 -3.73
CA ASN A 67 -10.10 10.78 -3.65
C ASN A 67 -9.47 10.82 -2.26
N ASP A 68 -9.61 9.75 -1.49
CA ASP A 68 -9.18 9.66 -0.10
C ASP A 68 -8.38 8.39 0.19
N TYR A 69 -7.45 8.46 1.14
CA TYR A 69 -6.72 7.32 1.65
C TYR A 69 -7.60 6.54 2.63
N SER A 70 -8.53 5.76 2.07
CA SER A 70 -9.68 5.23 2.79
C SER A 70 -9.76 3.71 2.83
N GLU A 71 -8.99 3.02 1.99
CA GLU A 71 -8.98 1.55 1.96
C GLU A 71 -7.66 0.99 2.49
N ARG A 72 -7.76 0.07 3.45
CA ARG A 72 -6.61 -0.59 4.07
C ARG A 72 -6.33 -1.91 3.37
N LYS A 73 -5.09 -2.11 2.92
CA LYS A 73 -4.61 -3.39 2.38
C LYS A 73 -3.53 -3.97 3.28
N VAL A 74 -3.64 -5.25 3.60
CA VAL A 74 -2.64 -5.99 4.38
C VAL A 74 -2.10 -7.13 3.53
N TYR A 75 -0.78 -7.22 3.43
CA TYR A 75 -0.11 -8.34 2.80
C TYR A 75 0.70 -9.11 3.85
N SER A 76 0.62 -10.43 3.81
CA SER A 76 1.57 -11.30 4.50
C SER A 76 2.85 -11.37 3.67
N GLY A 77 3.97 -10.94 4.24
CA GLY A 77 5.27 -10.93 3.58
C GLY A 77 6.15 -12.08 4.05
N GLN A 78 7.06 -12.52 3.20
CA GLN A 78 8.13 -13.44 3.58
C GLN A 78 9.47 -12.87 3.07
N ASN A 79 10.31 -12.41 3.99
CA ASN A 79 11.64 -11.93 3.63
C ASN A 79 12.54 -13.11 3.21
N ARG A 80 13.14 -13.02 2.01
CA ARG A 80 14.08 -14.02 1.49
C ARG A 80 15.42 -13.37 1.14
N LEU A 81 16.50 -13.92 1.67
CA LEU A 81 17.87 -13.52 1.35
C LEU A 81 18.40 -14.46 0.26
N PHE A 82 18.70 -13.92 -0.90
CA PHE A 82 19.36 -14.65 -1.98
C PHE A 82 20.83 -14.28 -2.00
N ALA A 83 21.70 -15.30 -1.93
CA ALA A 83 23.13 -15.13 -2.13
C ALA A 83 23.50 -15.67 -3.51
N ALA A 84 24.12 -14.85 -4.35
CA ALA A 84 24.75 -15.32 -5.57
C ALA A 84 26.08 -15.99 -5.18
N VAL A 85 26.18 -17.30 -5.39
CA VAL A 85 27.46 -18.03 -5.37
C VAL A 85 28.03 -17.97 -6.78
N ARG A 86 29.25 -17.43 -6.93
CA ARG A 86 29.99 -17.51 -8.20
C ARG A 86 30.28 -18.98 -8.50
N SER A 87 29.84 -19.42 -9.68
CA SER A 87 30.28 -20.67 -10.32
C SER A 87 31.70 -20.52 -10.86
#